data_AF-A0A916TEL9-F1
#
_entry.id   AF-A0A916TEL9-F1
#
_cell.length_a   1.000
_cell.length_b   1.000
_cell.length_c   1.000
_cell.angle_alpha   90.00
_cell.angle_beta   90.00
_cell.angle_gamma   90.00
#
_symmetry.space_group_name_H-M   'P 1'
#
loop_
_entity.id
_entity.type
_entity.pdbx_description
1 polymer ?
#
loop_
_entity_poly.entity_id
_entity_poly.type
_entity_poly.pdbx_seq_one_letter_code
_entity_poly.pdbx_strand_id
1 'polypeptide(L)'
;MPRGSSRRSGVLLLHGDVKTTTAWLRQGVVPSYVVPLAGWTAVVPGGPSQAGSPYDDAVRVLLARRVPSRMRAAIGFFRLDDRGVIVVHPRGWRALPRWLVWERGDGVSGLPGLPLARPGDMAMAAGVVPESVRSLREILTERTSVLDDVLADLMGALALPGERLLSGQVKDAEGAALVEPTTKAVERFSRVTKEDKEIRTELEQL
;
A
#
# COMPACT_ATOMS: atom_id res chain seq x y z
N MET A 1 -6.95 30.88 1.56
CA MET A 1 -6.86 29.57 2.23
C MET A 1 -5.76 28.76 1.56
N PRO A 2 -4.60 28.54 2.17
CA PRO A 2 -3.62 27.63 1.62
C PRO A 2 -4.23 26.22 1.68
N ARG A 3 -4.34 25.55 0.52
CA ARG A 3 -4.74 24.14 0.47
C ARG A 3 -3.73 23.38 1.32
N GLY A 4 -4.18 22.77 2.42
CA GLY A 4 -3.32 21.92 3.24
C GLY A 4 -2.58 20.95 2.34
N SER A 5 -1.26 20.83 2.53
CA SER A 5 -0.48 19.79 1.87
C SER A 5 -1.22 18.46 2.05
N SER A 6 -1.66 17.86 0.95
CA SER A 6 -2.30 16.54 0.98
C SER A 6 -1.23 15.54 1.40
N ARG A 7 -1.18 15.28 2.71
CA ARG A 7 -0.15 14.41 3.29
C ARG A 7 -0.58 12.97 3.01
N ARG A 8 -0.04 12.45 1.91
CA ARG A 8 -0.16 11.04 1.52
C ARG A 8 1.12 10.33 1.90
N SER A 9 0.97 9.19 2.54
CA SER A 9 2.08 8.34 2.97
C SER A 9 1.59 6.91 3.04
N GLY A 10 2.52 5.98 3.24
CA GLY A 10 2.14 4.61 3.51
C GLY A 10 3.31 3.66 3.40
N VAL A 11 3.07 2.47 3.90
CA VAL A 11 4.02 1.37 3.92
C VAL A 11 3.36 0.12 3.38
N LEU A 12 4.08 -0.61 2.54
CA LEU A 12 3.71 -1.95 2.09
C LEU A 12 4.70 -2.95 2.68
N LEU A 13 4.20 -3.86 3.50
CA LEU A 13 4.95 -4.95 4.09
C LEU A 13 4.83 -6.21 3.21
N LEU A 14 5.97 -6.77 2.84
CA LEU A 14 6.08 -7.92 1.95
C LEU A 14 6.85 -9.06 2.63
N HIS A 15 6.43 -10.30 2.42
CA HIS A 15 7.22 -11.48 2.82
C HIS A 15 8.37 -11.82 1.84
N GLY A 16 8.74 -10.90 0.94
CA GLY A 16 9.88 -11.06 0.05
C GLY A 16 11.17 -10.54 0.68
N ASP A 17 12.32 -11.13 0.31
CA ASP A 17 13.62 -10.58 0.67
C ASP A 17 13.92 -9.23 -0.04
N VAL A 18 14.92 -8.49 0.45
CA VAL A 18 15.32 -7.17 -0.10
C VAL A 18 15.68 -7.25 -1.58
N LYS A 19 16.39 -8.29 -2.03
CA LYS A 19 16.84 -8.45 -3.42
C LYS A 19 15.65 -8.65 -4.36
N THR A 20 14.74 -9.54 -3.99
CA THR A 20 13.48 -9.82 -4.66
C THR A 20 12.61 -8.57 -4.76
N THR A 21 12.49 -7.83 -3.65
CA THR A 21 11.70 -6.61 -3.55
C THR A 21 12.28 -5.50 -4.40
N THR A 22 13.60 -5.32 -4.38
CA THR A 22 14.34 -4.38 -5.23
C THR A 22 14.12 -4.68 -6.71
N ALA A 23 14.28 -5.94 -7.13
CA ALA A 23 14.07 -6.34 -8.52
C ALA A 23 12.63 -6.06 -8.98
N TRP A 24 11.65 -6.30 -8.11
CA TRP A 24 10.26 -5.93 -8.37
C TRP A 24 10.11 -4.42 -8.52
N LEU A 25 10.57 -3.60 -7.56
CA LEU A 25 10.49 -2.13 -7.59
C LEU A 25 11.11 -1.49 -8.83
N ARG A 26 12.24 -2.00 -9.31
CA ARG A 26 12.89 -1.55 -10.55
C ARG A 26 12.02 -1.68 -11.81
N GLN A 27 10.99 -2.53 -11.77
CA GLN A 27 9.99 -2.71 -12.83
C GLN A 27 8.72 -1.85 -12.63
N GLY A 28 8.71 -0.96 -11.64
CA GLY A 28 7.61 0.00 -11.41
C GLY A 28 7.89 1.36 -12.02
N VAL A 29 7.21 2.38 -11.50
CA VAL A 29 7.37 3.80 -11.86
C VAL A 29 7.53 4.71 -10.64
N VAL A 30 7.55 4.15 -9.43
CA VAL A 30 7.63 4.91 -8.18
C VAL A 30 8.99 4.66 -7.51
N PRO A 31 9.84 5.69 -7.35
CA PRO A 31 11.00 5.63 -6.46
C PRO A 31 10.54 5.21 -5.07
N SER A 32 11.17 4.19 -4.50
CA SER A 32 10.73 3.63 -3.22
C SER A 32 11.90 3.22 -2.35
N TYR A 33 11.83 3.52 -1.06
CA TYR A 33 12.72 2.93 -0.08
C TYR A 33 12.34 1.48 0.18
N VAL A 34 13.35 0.62 0.25
CA VAL A 34 13.28 -0.76 0.72
C VAL A 34 13.94 -0.82 2.09
N VAL A 35 13.20 -1.25 3.10
CA VAL A 35 13.69 -1.33 4.48
C VAL A 35 13.56 -2.78 4.96
N PRO A 36 14.67 -3.46 5.28
CA PRO A 36 14.62 -4.78 5.89
C PRO A 36 14.05 -4.67 7.30
N LEU A 37 13.08 -5.53 7.63
CA LEU A 37 12.46 -5.64 8.95
C LEU A 37 12.44 -7.11 9.38
N ALA A 38 12.21 -7.37 10.67
CA ALA A 38 12.13 -8.74 11.17
C ALA A 38 10.99 -9.51 10.49
N GLY A 39 11.32 -10.49 9.63
CA GLY A 39 10.35 -11.31 8.90
C GLY A 39 9.63 -10.62 7.73
N TRP A 40 9.92 -9.34 7.48
CA TRP A 40 9.24 -8.50 6.49
C TRP A 40 10.22 -7.60 5.74
N THR A 41 9.86 -7.19 4.54
CA THR A 41 10.50 -6.07 3.85
C THR A 41 9.46 -4.97 3.67
N ALA A 42 9.72 -3.79 4.22
CA ALA A 42 8.88 -2.62 4.03
C ALA A 42 9.26 -1.88 2.74
N VAL A 43 8.23 -1.40 2.05
CA VAL A 43 8.35 -0.51 0.89
C VAL A 43 7.59 0.77 1.19
N VAL A 44 8.30 1.90 1.09
CA VAL A 44 7.77 3.23 1.35
C VAL A 44 8.07 4.12 0.14
N PRO A 45 7.12 4.92 -0.36
CA PRO A 45 7.40 5.88 -1.44
C PRO A 45 8.57 6.80 -1.08
N GLY A 46 9.54 6.92 -1.99
CA GLY A 46 10.76 7.73 -1.82
C GLY A 46 10.74 9.04 -2.59
N GLY A 47 9.70 9.30 -3.38
CA GLY A 47 9.55 10.49 -4.20
C GLY A 47 8.28 10.43 -5.06
N PRO A 48 8.04 11.43 -5.93
CA PRO A 48 6.93 11.41 -6.87
C PRO A 48 7.05 10.25 -7.86
N SER A 49 5.92 9.80 -8.40
CA SER A 49 5.92 8.83 -9.49
C SER A 49 6.58 9.44 -10.72
N GLN A 50 7.35 8.63 -11.44
CA GLN A 50 7.97 9.00 -12.72
C GLN A 50 7.02 8.82 -13.90
N ALA A 51 5.79 8.35 -13.66
CA ALA A 51 4.74 8.30 -14.67
C ALA A 51 3.96 9.62 -14.73
N GLY A 52 3.44 9.95 -15.91
CA GLY A 52 2.56 11.11 -16.09
C GLY A 52 1.15 10.87 -15.54
N SER A 53 0.35 11.95 -15.48
CA SER A 53 -1.04 11.91 -15.03
C SER A 53 -1.88 10.85 -15.79
N PRO A 54 -2.76 10.08 -15.11
CA PRO A 54 -3.16 10.18 -13.69
C PRO A 54 -2.31 9.35 -12.71
N TYR A 55 -1.13 8.89 -13.13
CA TYR A 55 -0.25 8.00 -12.37
C TYR A 55 0.92 8.74 -11.71
N ASP A 56 0.81 10.06 -11.53
CA ASP A 56 1.80 10.93 -10.92
C ASP A 56 1.83 10.83 -9.38
N ASP A 57 0.77 10.29 -8.77
CA ASP A 57 0.69 10.05 -7.32
C ASP A 57 1.34 8.71 -6.91
N ALA A 58 2.51 8.81 -6.29
CA ALA A 58 3.31 7.66 -5.86
C ALA A 58 2.59 6.71 -4.90
N VAL A 59 1.79 7.25 -3.98
CA VAL A 59 1.08 6.46 -2.97
C VAL A 59 -0.02 5.65 -3.64
N ARG A 60 -0.82 6.27 -4.52
CA ARG A 60 -1.87 5.58 -5.28
C ARG A 60 -1.31 4.52 -6.22
N VAL A 61 -0.20 4.81 -6.90
CA VAL A 61 0.45 3.84 -7.78
C VAL A 61 1.01 2.65 -6.99
N LEU A 62 1.65 2.90 -5.84
CA LEU A 62 2.15 1.81 -4.99
C LEU A 62 1.02 0.98 -4.39
N LEU A 63 -0.05 1.63 -3.93
CA LEU A 63 -1.26 1.01 -3.40
C LEU A 63 -1.92 0.08 -4.44
N ALA A 64 -2.05 0.54 -5.69
CA ALA A 64 -2.62 -0.26 -6.79
C ALA A 64 -1.67 -1.32 -7.35
N ARG A 65 -0.43 -1.38 -6.86
CA ARG A 65 0.61 -2.20 -7.45
C ARG A 65 0.38 -3.68 -7.19
N ARG A 66 0.36 -4.48 -8.26
CA ARG A 66 0.25 -5.93 -8.14
C ARG A 66 1.47 -6.52 -7.42
N VAL A 67 1.22 -7.14 -6.27
CA VAL A 67 2.21 -7.95 -5.54
C VAL A 67 2.33 -9.34 -6.19
N PRO A 68 3.54 -9.75 -6.64
CA PRO A 68 3.79 -11.08 -7.18
C PRO A 68 3.50 -12.20 -6.17
N SER A 69 3.00 -13.36 -6.62
CA SER A 69 2.61 -14.47 -5.74
C SER A 69 3.72 -14.91 -4.78
N ARG A 70 4.97 -14.95 -5.25
CA ARG A 70 6.16 -15.33 -4.46
C ARG A 70 6.49 -14.38 -3.31
N MET A 71 5.92 -13.17 -3.30
CA MET A 71 6.12 -12.15 -2.27
C MET A 71 4.91 -12.01 -1.34
N ARG A 72 3.87 -12.83 -1.55
CA ARG A 72 2.68 -12.87 -0.69
C ARG A 72 2.91 -13.84 0.48
N ALA A 73 2.32 -13.63 1.66
CA ALA A 73 1.37 -12.57 2.00
C ALA A 73 2.01 -11.17 2.02
N ALA A 74 1.18 -10.15 1.82
CA ALA A 74 1.59 -8.76 1.97
C ALA A 74 0.43 -7.93 2.53
N ILE A 75 0.76 -6.87 3.26
CA ILE A 75 -0.22 -5.95 3.85
C ILE A 75 0.30 -4.53 3.65
N GLY A 76 -0.55 -3.65 3.11
CA GLY A 76 -0.24 -2.24 2.94
C GLY A 76 -1.15 -1.38 3.80
N PHE A 77 -0.57 -0.35 4.40
CA PHE A 77 -1.24 0.68 5.20
C PHE A 77 -0.91 2.03 4.56
N PHE A 78 -1.94 2.72 4.09
CA PHE A 78 -1.77 3.95 3.34
C PHE A 78 -2.70 5.03 3.87
N ARG A 79 -2.18 6.25 3.91
CA ARG A 79 -2.98 7.45 4.13
C ARG A 79 -3.21 8.16 2.80
N LEU A 80 -4.47 8.31 2.45
CA LEU A 80 -4.93 9.11 1.33
C LEU A 80 -5.78 10.25 1.89
N ASP A 81 -5.14 11.41 2.09
CA ASP A 81 -5.79 12.56 2.70
C ASP A 81 -6.34 12.14 4.09
N ASP A 82 -7.63 12.27 4.36
CA ASP A 82 -8.23 11.91 5.67
C ASP A 82 -8.69 10.44 5.76
N ARG A 83 -8.27 9.60 4.81
CA ARG A 83 -8.68 8.19 4.70
C ARG A 83 -7.51 7.24 4.91
N GLY A 84 -7.73 6.23 5.74
CA GLY A 84 -6.86 5.07 5.84
C GLY A 84 -7.27 4.03 4.82
N VAL A 85 -6.35 3.59 3.98
CA VAL A 85 -6.58 2.47 3.05
C VAL A 85 -5.66 1.33 3.41
N ILE A 86 -6.28 0.19 3.72
CA ILE A 86 -5.60 -1.06 4.01
C ILE A 86 -5.80 -1.99 2.82
N VAL A 87 -4.72 -2.56 2.33
CA VAL A 87 -4.77 -3.59 1.27
C VAL A 87 -4.09 -4.86 1.78
N VAL A 88 -4.81 -5.97 1.70
CA VAL A 88 -4.32 -7.30 2.09
C VAL A 88 -4.13 -8.13 0.83
N HIS A 89 -2.93 -8.64 0.63
CA HIS A 89 -2.60 -9.59 -0.42
C HIS A 89 -2.44 -10.99 0.20
N PRO A 90 -3.51 -11.81 0.23
CA PRO A 90 -3.46 -13.15 0.80
C PRO A 90 -2.49 -14.07 0.05
N ARG A 91 -1.98 -15.09 0.75
CA ARG A 91 -1.31 -16.24 0.12
C ARG A 91 -2.32 -17.06 -0.69
N GLY A 92 -1.81 -17.79 -1.68
CA GLY A 92 -2.59 -18.78 -2.44
C GLY A 92 -2.72 -18.49 -3.92
N TRP A 93 -3.08 -19.53 -4.67
CA TRP A 93 -3.29 -19.47 -6.11
C TRP A 93 -4.58 -18.69 -6.41
N ARG A 94 -4.51 -17.74 -7.36
CA ARG A 94 -5.60 -16.82 -7.74
C ARG A 94 -6.19 -15.96 -6.62
N ALA A 95 -5.51 -15.87 -5.47
CA ALA A 95 -5.96 -15.04 -4.36
C ALA A 95 -5.97 -13.56 -4.78
N LEU A 96 -7.11 -12.90 -4.62
CA LEU A 96 -7.31 -11.50 -4.98
C LEU A 96 -6.93 -10.58 -3.81
N PRO A 97 -6.39 -9.37 -4.08
CA PRO A 97 -6.23 -8.35 -3.05
C PRO A 97 -7.59 -7.99 -2.44
N ARG A 98 -7.60 -7.76 -1.12
CA ARG A 98 -8.76 -7.30 -0.37
C ARG A 98 -8.49 -5.92 0.21
N TRP A 99 -9.51 -5.09 0.25
CA TRP A 99 -9.39 -3.66 0.49
C TRP A 99 -10.28 -3.23 1.63
N LEU A 100 -9.79 -2.33 2.47
CA LEU A 100 -10.59 -1.68 3.50
C LEU A 100 -10.25 -0.20 3.49
N VAL A 101 -11.28 0.64 3.58
CA VAL A 101 -11.14 2.06 3.83
C VAL A 101 -11.65 2.34 5.23
N TRP A 102 -10.92 3.14 5.99
CA TRP A 102 -11.35 3.67 7.27
C TRP A 102 -11.32 5.19 7.21
N GLU A 103 -12.41 5.82 7.62
CA GLU A 103 -12.53 7.28 7.69
C GLU A 103 -13.04 7.68 9.08
N ARG A 104 -12.52 8.78 9.63
CA ARG A 104 -12.99 9.30 10.91
C ARG A 104 -14.48 9.66 10.80
N GLY A 105 -15.29 9.26 11.78
CA GLY A 105 -16.74 9.46 11.81
C GLY A 105 -17.53 8.38 11.06
N ASP A 106 -17.09 7.97 9.87
CA ASP A 106 -17.79 6.96 9.05
C ASP A 106 -17.38 5.52 9.39
N GLY A 107 -16.15 5.33 9.86
CA GLY A 107 -15.57 4.03 10.15
C GLY A 107 -15.21 3.24 8.89
N VAL A 108 -15.44 1.92 8.92
CA VAL A 108 -15.06 1.00 7.84
C VAL A 108 -16.01 1.08 6.65
N SER A 109 -15.44 1.22 5.45
CA SER A 109 -16.12 1.10 4.17
C SER A 109 -15.31 0.29 3.16
N GLY A 110 -15.98 -0.14 2.08
CA GLY A 110 -15.35 -0.85 0.96
C GLY A 110 -15.17 0.05 -0.25
N LEU A 111 -14.22 -0.29 -1.12
CA LEU A 111 -14.09 0.33 -2.43
C LEU A 111 -15.04 -0.35 -3.44
N PRO A 112 -15.82 0.41 -4.23
CA PRO A 112 -16.73 -0.17 -5.22
C PRO A 112 -16.02 -1.15 -6.16
N GLY A 113 -16.62 -2.33 -6.36
CA GLY A 113 -16.08 -3.37 -7.25
C GLY A 113 -14.85 -4.11 -6.72
N LEU A 114 -14.36 -3.79 -5.50
CA LEU A 114 -13.21 -4.45 -4.90
C LEU A 114 -13.61 -5.30 -3.69
N PRO A 115 -13.02 -6.50 -3.49
CA PRO A 115 -13.33 -7.34 -2.33
C PRO A 115 -12.98 -6.65 -1.01
N LEU A 116 -13.92 -6.58 -0.08
CA LEU A 116 -13.69 -6.02 1.27
C LEU A 116 -12.71 -6.91 2.08
N ALA A 117 -11.73 -6.30 2.71
CA ALA A 117 -10.85 -6.95 3.69
C ALA A 117 -11.53 -7.02 5.06
N ARG A 118 -11.47 -8.20 5.68
CA ARG A 118 -11.98 -8.45 7.03
C ARG A 118 -10.82 -8.52 8.02
N PRO A 119 -11.07 -8.30 9.32
CA PRO A 119 -10.06 -8.51 10.38
C PRO A 119 -9.34 -9.86 10.30
N GLY A 120 -10.06 -10.93 9.96
CA GLY A 120 -9.47 -12.27 9.77
C GLY A 120 -8.50 -12.36 8.58
N ASP A 121 -8.73 -11.58 7.51
CA ASP A 121 -7.81 -11.55 6.36
C ASP A 121 -6.48 -10.89 6.75
N MET A 122 -6.55 -9.80 7.53
CA MET A 122 -5.37 -9.10 8.06
C MET A 122 -4.58 -9.99 9.02
N ALA A 123 -5.27 -10.61 9.99
CA ALA A 123 -4.64 -11.52 10.95
C ALA A 123 -3.96 -12.71 10.26
N MET A 124 -4.63 -13.32 9.28
CA MET A 124 -4.08 -14.43 8.51
C MET A 124 -2.87 -14.01 7.67
N ALA A 125 -2.92 -12.82 7.05
CA ALA A 125 -1.80 -12.32 6.26
C ALA A 125 -0.58 -11.96 7.13
N ALA A 126 -0.80 -11.48 8.35
CA ALA A 126 0.24 -11.20 9.33
C ALA A 126 0.78 -12.47 10.02
N GLY A 127 0.02 -13.57 9.99
CA GLY A 127 0.36 -14.82 10.66
C GLY A 127 0.08 -14.82 12.16
N VAL A 128 -0.87 -14.01 12.63
CA VAL A 128 -1.21 -13.88 14.05
C VAL A 128 -2.46 -14.68 14.46
N VAL A 129 -2.61 -14.88 15.77
CA VAL A 129 -3.64 -15.73 16.41
C VAL A 129 -5.02 -15.05 16.50
N PRO A 130 -6.11 -15.81 16.74
CA PRO A 130 -7.49 -15.29 16.79
C PRO A 130 -7.75 -14.13 17.77
N GLU A 131 -7.00 -14.01 18.87
CA GLU A 131 -7.12 -12.89 19.82
C GLU A 131 -6.99 -11.53 19.10
N SER A 132 -6.05 -11.45 18.15
CA SER A 132 -5.78 -10.26 17.33
C SER A 132 -7.01 -9.84 16.51
N VAL A 133 -7.85 -10.80 16.12
CA VAL A 133 -9.07 -10.51 15.34
C VAL A 133 -10.08 -9.69 16.17
N ARG A 134 -10.12 -9.87 17.49
CA ARG A 134 -10.98 -9.07 18.38
C ARG A 134 -10.46 -7.65 18.47
N SER A 135 -9.18 -7.46 18.78
CA SER A 135 -8.55 -6.14 18.87
C SER A 135 -8.68 -5.35 17.55
N LEU A 136 -8.47 -6.02 16.40
CA LEU A 136 -8.70 -5.40 15.09
C LEU A 136 -10.13 -4.90 14.90
N ARG A 137 -11.14 -5.64 15.38
CA ARG A 137 -12.54 -5.21 15.29
C ARG A 137 -12.80 -4.00 16.17
N GLU A 138 -12.25 -3.98 17.37
CA GLU A 138 -12.39 -2.86 18.32
C GLU A 138 -11.80 -1.58 17.72
N ILE A 139 -10.56 -1.64 17.24
CA ILE A 139 -9.89 -0.52 16.58
C ILE A 139 -10.69 0.01 15.38
N LEU A 140 -11.19 -0.89 14.52
CA LEU A 140 -11.94 -0.51 13.32
C LEU A 140 -13.37 0.01 13.61
N THR A 141 -13.94 -0.34 14.76
CA THR A 141 -15.27 0.11 15.18
C THR A 141 -15.20 1.49 15.83
N GLU A 142 -14.08 1.82 16.48
CA GLU A 142 -13.81 3.16 16.98
C GLU A 142 -13.73 4.16 15.82
N ARG A 143 -14.48 5.26 15.91
CA ARG A 143 -14.64 6.25 14.84
C ARG A 143 -14.11 7.62 15.20
N THR A 144 -13.75 7.82 16.47
CA THR A 144 -13.30 9.10 17.01
C THR A 144 -11.78 9.18 17.16
N SER A 145 -11.06 8.10 16.86
CA SER A 145 -9.60 8.06 16.82
C SER A 145 -9.02 8.90 15.68
N VAL A 146 -7.77 9.31 15.82
CA VAL A 146 -7.01 9.96 14.74
C VAL A 146 -6.52 8.86 13.79
N LEU A 147 -6.51 9.15 12.49
CA LEU A 147 -6.17 8.16 11.47
C LEU A 147 -4.76 7.56 11.65
N ASP A 148 -3.77 8.39 11.96
CA ASP A 148 -2.39 7.92 12.16
C ASP A 148 -2.32 6.91 13.33
N ASP A 149 -3.09 7.16 14.41
CA ASP A 149 -3.19 6.25 15.57
C ASP A 149 -3.90 4.95 15.19
N VAL A 150 -4.99 5.02 14.41
CA VAL A 150 -5.68 3.82 13.92
C VAL A 150 -4.75 2.94 13.10
N LEU A 151 -3.96 3.52 12.18
CA LEU A 151 -3.02 2.74 11.37
C LEU A 151 -1.90 2.12 12.22
N ALA A 152 -1.38 2.86 13.21
CA ALA A 152 -0.39 2.36 14.14
C ALA A 152 -0.94 1.23 15.04
N ASP A 153 -2.12 1.42 15.62
CA ASP A 153 -2.81 0.43 16.47
C ASP A 153 -3.11 -0.86 15.69
N LEU A 154 -3.52 -0.75 14.42
CA LEU A 154 -3.72 -1.91 13.56
C LEU A 154 -2.41 -2.68 13.34
N MET A 155 -1.30 -1.98 13.09
CA MET A 155 0.01 -2.61 12.94
C MET A 155 0.46 -3.28 14.24
N GLY A 156 0.29 -2.62 15.38
CA GLY A 156 0.60 -3.15 16.70
C GLY A 156 -0.23 -4.39 17.04
N ALA A 157 -1.54 -4.36 16.80
CA ALA A 157 -2.44 -5.51 17.00
C ALA A 157 -2.09 -6.71 16.10
N LEU A 158 -1.46 -6.47 14.95
CA LEU A 158 -0.96 -7.51 14.04
C LEU A 158 0.49 -7.91 14.31
N ALA A 159 1.13 -7.33 15.34
CA ALA A 159 2.55 -7.49 15.64
C ALA A 159 3.45 -7.22 14.42
N LEU A 160 3.05 -6.27 13.56
CA LEU A 160 3.78 -5.93 12.34
C LEU A 160 4.86 -4.89 12.64
N PRO A 161 6.08 -5.06 12.09
CA PRO A 161 7.13 -4.08 12.27
C PRO A 161 6.88 -2.83 11.41
N GLY A 162 7.52 -1.72 11.79
CA GLY A 162 7.65 -0.56 10.90
C GLY A 162 6.58 0.53 11.05
N GLU A 163 5.87 0.60 12.18
CA GLU A 163 4.91 1.68 12.47
C GLU A 163 5.48 3.08 12.24
N ARG A 164 6.74 3.31 12.63
CA ARG A 164 7.46 4.59 12.39
C ARG A 164 7.51 5.01 10.92
N LEU A 165 7.42 4.05 9.99
CA LEU A 165 7.46 4.28 8.55
C LEU A 165 6.14 4.83 7.98
N LEU A 166 5.02 4.76 8.73
CA LEU A 166 3.73 5.32 8.31
C LEU A 166 3.80 6.82 8.01
N SER A 167 4.70 7.53 8.70
CA SER A 167 4.95 8.96 8.50
C SER A 167 5.67 9.28 7.19
N GLY A 168 6.23 8.26 6.50
CA GLY A 168 7.10 8.43 5.34
C GLY A 168 8.55 8.80 5.70
N GLN A 169 8.90 8.88 6.98
CA GLN A 169 10.28 9.15 7.41
C GLN A 169 11.09 7.85 7.42
N VAL A 170 11.98 7.70 6.44
CA VAL A 170 12.77 6.48 6.22
C VAL A 170 14.28 6.67 6.38
N LYS A 171 14.75 7.93 6.43
CA LYS A 171 16.19 8.25 6.33
C LYS A 171 17.05 7.62 7.44
N ASP A 172 16.48 7.43 8.62
CA ASP A 172 17.20 6.89 9.78
C ASP A 172 16.96 5.38 9.99
N ALA A 173 16.21 4.73 9.09
CA ALA A 173 15.97 3.30 9.20
C ALA A 173 17.20 2.50 8.74
N GLU A 174 17.70 1.65 9.63
CA GLU A 174 18.85 0.79 9.35
C GLU A 174 18.61 -0.09 8.11
N GLY A 175 19.60 -0.12 7.20
CA GLY A 175 19.52 -0.89 5.96
C GLY A 175 18.54 -0.35 4.92
N ALA A 176 17.96 0.84 5.13
CA ALA A 176 17.10 1.47 4.14
C ALA A 176 17.88 1.81 2.87
N ALA A 177 17.35 1.40 1.72
CA ALA A 177 17.93 1.69 0.41
C ALA A 177 16.88 2.28 -0.52
N LEU A 178 17.17 3.43 -1.12
CA LEU A 178 16.34 4.00 -2.18
C LEU A 178 16.51 3.18 -3.47
N VAL A 179 15.40 2.70 -4.02
CA VAL A 179 15.36 1.96 -5.27
C VAL A 179 14.63 2.79 -6.31
N GLU A 180 15.37 3.15 -7.35
CA GLU A 180 14.83 3.86 -8.51
C GLU A 180 14.27 2.86 -9.55
N PRO A 181 13.11 3.17 -10.15
CA PRO A 181 12.64 2.53 -11.37
C PRO A 181 13.70 2.56 -12.47
N THR A 182 13.69 1.55 -13.34
CA THR A 182 14.51 1.60 -14.55
C THR A 182 13.82 2.46 -15.61
N THR A 183 14.59 3.23 -16.37
CA THR A 183 14.07 4.03 -17.50
C THR A 183 13.20 3.19 -18.44
N LYS A 184 13.67 1.97 -18.77
CA LYS A 184 12.92 1.01 -19.60
C LYS A 184 11.56 0.62 -19.02
N ALA A 185 11.43 0.50 -17.70
CA ALA A 185 10.16 0.17 -17.06
C ALA A 185 9.19 1.35 -17.10
N VAL A 186 9.69 2.58 -16.89
CA VAL A 186 8.90 3.81 -16.99
C VAL A 186 8.41 4.03 -18.42
N GLU A 187 9.29 3.90 -19.42
CA GLU A 187 8.93 3.99 -20.83
C GLU A 187 7.87 2.96 -21.23
N ARG A 188 8.05 1.70 -20.79
CA ARG A 188 7.07 0.64 -21.05
C ARG A 188 5.71 0.97 -20.45
N PHE A 189 5.69 1.44 -19.20
CA PHE A 189 4.44 1.83 -18.53
C PHE A 189 3.75 2.98 -19.27
N SER A 190 4.49 4.05 -19.57
CA SER A 190 3.98 5.20 -20.30
C SER A 190 3.38 4.82 -21.66
N ARG A 191 4.03 3.91 -22.40
CA ARG A 191 3.51 3.40 -23.67
C ARG A 191 2.16 2.68 -23.50
N VAL A 192 2.09 1.71 -22.60
CA VAL A 192 0.85 0.94 -22.36
C VAL A 192 -0.30 1.86 -21.93
N THR A 193 -0.05 2.80 -21.02
CA THR A 193 -1.10 3.72 -20.56
C THR A 193 -1.56 4.72 -21.62
N LYS A 194 -0.72 5.02 -22.62
CA LYS A 194 -1.11 5.87 -23.75
C LYS A 194 -2.04 5.09 -24.69
N GLU A 195 -1.67 3.86 -25.03
CA GLU A 195 -2.50 2.95 -25.83
C GLU A 195 -3.88 2.73 -25.18
N ASP A 196 -3.94 2.48 -23.86
CA ASP A 196 -5.20 2.31 -23.13
C ASP A 196 -6.09 3.57 -23.16
N LYS A 197 -5.49 4.77 -23.09
CA LYS A 197 -6.22 6.03 -23.18
C LYS A 197 -6.81 6.23 -24.58
N GLU A 198 -6.03 5.94 -25.61
CA GLU A 198 -6.47 6.03 -27.01
C GLU A 198 -7.68 5.10 -27.27
N ILE A 199 -7.58 3.84 -26.84
CA ILE A 199 -8.67 2.85 -26.96
C ILE A 199 -9.92 3.31 -26.20
N ARG A 200 -9.78 3.83 -24.98
CA ARG A 200 -10.93 4.29 -24.20
C ARG A 200 -11.62 5.49 -24.84
N THR A 201 -10.85 6.43 -25.39
CA THR A 201 -11.39 7.59 -26.11
C THR A 201 -12.14 7.17 -27.37
N GLU A 202 -11.66 6.18 -28.10
CA GLU A 202 -12.39 5.62 -29.26
C GLU A 202 -13.72 4.96 -28.85
N LEU A 203 -13.74 4.21 -27.75
CA LEU A 203 -14.95 3.56 -27.23
C LEU A 203 -16.00 4.56 -26.70
N GLU A 204 -15.56 5.69 -26.14
CA GLU A 204 -16.46 6.76 -25.65
C GLU A 204 -17.06 7.61 -26.80
N GLN A 205 -16.54 7.48 -28.03
CA GLN A 205 -17.01 8.19 -29.22
C GLN A 205 -17.97 7.36 -30.10
N LEU A 206 -18.27 6.12 -29.71
CA LEU A 206 -19.25 5.21 -30.34
C LEU A 206 -20.58 5.23 -29.60
#